data_AF-W9GUS9-F1
#
_entry.id   AF-W9GUS9-F1
#
_cell.length_a   1.000
_cell.length_b   1.000
_cell.length_c   1.000
_cell.angle_alpha   90.00
_cell.angle_beta   90.00
_cell.angle_gamma   90.00
#
_symmetry.space_group_name_H-M   'P 1'
#
loop_
_entity.id
_entity.type
_entity.pdbx_description
1 polymer ?
#
loop_
_entity_poly.entity_id
_entity_poly.type
_entity_poly.pdbx_seq_one_letter_code
_entity_poly.pdbx_strand_id
1 'polypeptide(L)'
;MYAGFDGISSASRDLLIDSCTISDRLARLLLGQRMSTIQAFVQAASDHRIQSVVTIHTMALLAAHADSDGYALRDNSGQSLGDPRHIAAETGYGVSTIYKALTTLETLGYIAPEEPTPEQIACGVIGRIRIQTPAASTRA
;
A
#
# COMPACT_ATOMS: atom_id res chain seq x y z
N MET A 1 12.93 -43.84 28.35
CA MET A 1 13.45 -42.45 28.38
C MET A 1 13.72 -42.02 26.94
N TYR A 2 12.86 -41.21 26.35
CA TYR A 2 13.16 -40.50 25.10
C TYR A 2 13.09 -39.01 25.40
N ALA A 3 14.21 -38.32 25.17
CA ALA A 3 14.36 -36.89 25.37
C ALA A 3 13.54 -36.13 24.31
N GLY A 4 12.75 -35.17 24.78
CA GLY A 4 11.95 -34.28 23.94
C GLY A 4 12.83 -33.37 23.08
N PHE A 5 12.43 -33.23 21.82
CA PHE A 5 12.94 -32.24 20.88
C PHE A 5 12.31 -30.88 21.23
N ASP A 6 12.95 -30.12 22.12
CA ASP A 6 12.69 -28.68 22.28
C ASP A 6 13.69 -27.92 21.40
N GLY A 7 13.24 -27.49 20.22
CA GLY A 7 14.12 -26.86 19.25
C GLY A 7 13.40 -26.20 18.08
N ILE A 8 12.25 -25.55 18.32
CA ILE A 8 11.72 -24.59 17.34
C ILE A 8 12.26 -23.21 17.75
N SER A 9 13.30 -22.80 17.03
CA SER A 9 13.90 -21.46 17.06
C SER A 9 12.83 -20.37 17.04
N SER A 10 12.99 -19.34 17.87
CA SER A 10 12.11 -18.17 17.93
C SER A 10 11.95 -17.46 16.57
N ALA A 11 12.85 -17.70 15.61
CA ALA A 11 12.77 -17.17 14.25
C ALA A 11 11.56 -17.68 13.44
N SER A 12 10.95 -18.80 13.80
CA SER A 12 9.77 -19.33 13.09
C SER A 12 8.44 -18.76 13.58
N ARG A 13 8.42 -18.01 14.68
CA ARG A 13 7.20 -17.33 15.17
C ARG A 13 6.95 -15.97 14.52
N ASP A 14 8.01 -15.27 14.09
CA ASP A 14 7.87 -13.95 13.48
C ASP A 14 7.34 -14.00 12.04
N LEU A 15 7.49 -15.13 11.34
CA LEU A 15 6.92 -15.33 9.99
C LEU A 15 5.43 -15.70 9.99
N LEU A 16 4.85 -16.02 11.15
CA LEU A 16 3.42 -16.33 11.30
C LEU A 16 2.58 -15.12 11.71
N ILE A 17 3.22 -14.01 12.11
CA ILE A 17 2.55 -12.78 12.54
C ILE A 17 2.01 -11.96 11.33
N ASP A 18 2.47 -12.22 10.11
CA ASP A 18 2.05 -11.40 8.95
C ASP A 18 0.97 -12.02 8.04
N SER A 19 0.67 -13.32 8.13
CA SER A 19 -0.39 -13.88 7.26
C SER A 19 -1.79 -13.46 7.72
N CYS A 20 -1.97 -13.30 9.03
CA CYS A 20 -3.29 -13.00 9.62
C CYS A 20 -3.66 -11.52 9.44
N THR A 21 -2.68 -10.62 9.46
CA THR A 21 -2.87 -9.18 9.15
C THR A 21 -3.12 -8.95 7.67
N ILE A 22 -2.40 -9.66 6.79
CA ILE A 22 -2.61 -9.58 5.34
C ILE A 22 -3.99 -10.14 4.96
N SER A 23 -4.40 -11.30 5.50
CA SER A 23 -5.73 -11.87 5.23
C SER A 23 -6.87 -10.99 5.74
N ASP A 24 -6.75 -10.37 6.91
CA ASP A 24 -7.79 -9.49 7.45
C ASP A 24 -7.87 -8.15 6.68
N ARG A 25 -6.72 -7.63 6.21
CA ARG A 25 -6.66 -6.46 5.31
C ARG A 25 -7.22 -6.77 3.92
N LEU A 26 -6.96 -7.97 3.38
CA LEU A 26 -7.55 -8.44 2.12
C LEU A 26 -9.07 -8.64 2.23
N ALA A 27 -9.56 -9.14 3.37
CA ALA A 27 -11.00 -9.27 3.61
C ALA A 27 -11.70 -7.91 3.65
N ARG A 28 -11.08 -6.88 4.25
CA ARG A 28 -11.59 -5.50 4.22
C ARG A 28 -11.53 -4.88 2.82
N LEU A 29 -10.49 -5.19 2.05
CA LEU A 29 -10.39 -4.82 0.64
C LEU A 29 -11.60 -5.37 -0.16
N LEU A 30 -11.98 -6.63 0.05
CA LEU A 30 -13.05 -7.27 -0.71
C LEU A 30 -14.48 -6.78 -0.39
N LEU A 31 -14.71 -6.16 0.78
CA LEU A 31 -16.05 -5.81 1.26
C LEU A 31 -16.52 -4.38 0.87
N GLY A 32 -15.65 -3.52 0.36
CA GLY A 32 -16.03 -2.14 0.01
C GLY A 32 -15.23 -1.47 -1.12
N GLN A 33 -14.19 -2.11 -1.65
CA GLN A 33 -13.36 -1.53 -2.71
C GLN A 33 -13.94 -1.80 -4.10
N ARG A 34 -13.74 -0.85 -5.02
CA ARG A 34 -13.95 -1.13 -6.44
C ARG A 34 -12.99 -2.24 -6.88
N MET A 35 -13.50 -3.11 -7.77
CA MET A 35 -12.71 -4.16 -8.43
C MET A 35 -11.43 -3.60 -9.10
N SER A 36 -11.44 -2.33 -9.52
CA SER A 36 -10.28 -1.65 -10.12
C SER A 36 -9.11 -1.48 -9.16
N THR A 37 -9.35 -1.14 -7.89
CA THR A 37 -8.27 -0.96 -6.89
C THR A 37 -7.60 -2.30 -6.57
N ILE A 38 -8.42 -3.34 -6.39
CA ILE A 38 -7.95 -4.71 -6.17
C ILE A 38 -7.15 -5.19 -7.39
N GLN A 39 -7.65 -4.94 -8.59
CA GLN A 39 -6.95 -5.30 -9.83
C GLN A 39 -5.61 -4.57 -9.95
N ALA A 40 -5.54 -3.27 -9.64
CA ALA A 40 -4.29 -2.51 -9.64
C ALA A 40 -3.29 -3.08 -8.62
N PHE A 41 -3.74 -3.44 -7.41
CA PHE A 41 -2.90 -4.11 -6.42
C PHE A 41 -2.39 -5.48 -6.91
N VAL A 42 -3.27 -6.34 -7.41
CA VAL A 42 -2.88 -7.68 -7.92
C VAL A 42 -1.89 -7.55 -9.07
N GLN A 43 -2.10 -6.58 -9.97
CA GLN A 43 -1.16 -6.30 -11.04
C GLN A 43 0.18 -5.80 -10.53
N ALA A 44 0.21 -4.88 -9.56
CA ALA A 44 1.46 -4.41 -8.95
C ALA A 44 2.21 -5.56 -8.25
N ALA A 45 1.50 -6.40 -7.49
CA ALA A 45 2.08 -7.56 -6.81
C ALA A 45 2.60 -8.64 -7.78
N SER A 46 2.07 -8.67 -9.01
CA SER A 46 2.50 -9.59 -10.08
C SER A 46 3.48 -8.95 -11.06
N ASP A 47 3.79 -7.66 -10.93
CA ASP A 47 4.69 -6.95 -11.82
C ASP A 47 6.15 -7.29 -11.47
N HIS A 48 6.81 -8.06 -12.34
CA HIS A 48 8.21 -8.44 -12.20
C HIS A 48 9.18 -7.26 -12.08
N ARG A 49 8.77 -6.04 -12.48
CA ARG A 49 9.55 -4.80 -12.28
C ARG A 49 9.56 -4.36 -10.82
N ILE A 50 8.60 -4.81 -10.01
CA ILE A 50 8.50 -4.53 -8.57
C ILE A 50 9.14 -5.68 -7.80
N GLN A 51 10.41 -5.52 -7.44
CA GLN A 51 11.18 -6.52 -6.67
C GLN A 51 11.19 -6.23 -5.16
N SER A 52 10.69 -5.06 -4.75
CA SER A 52 10.76 -4.58 -3.37
C SER A 52 9.48 -4.93 -2.61
N VAL A 53 9.62 -5.71 -1.54
CA VAL A 53 8.52 -6.01 -0.59
C VAL A 53 7.93 -4.73 -0.02
N VAL A 54 8.77 -3.71 0.24
CA VAL A 54 8.32 -2.39 0.71
C VAL A 54 7.34 -1.77 -0.28
N THR A 55 7.62 -1.86 -1.58
CA THR A 55 6.76 -1.29 -2.63
C THR A 55 5.40 -1.99 -2.67
N ILE A 56 5.38 -3.32 -2.51
CA ILE A 56 4.15 -4.11 -2.44
C ILE A 56 3.36 -3.76 -1.18
N HIS A 57 4.02 -3.65 -0.02
CA HIS A 57 3.38 -3.27 1.25
C HIS A 57 2.80 -1.86 1.20
N THR A 58 3.53 -0.90 0.62
CA THR A 58 3.03 0.46 0.37
C THR A 58 1.77 0.44 -0.49
N MET A 59 1.78 -0.32 -1.59
CA MET A 59 0.61 -0.46 -2.47
C MET A 59 -0.59 -1.11 -1.74
N ALA A 60 -0.33 -2.16 -0.95
CA ALA A 60 -1.37 -2.82 -0.17
C ALA A 60 -2.02 -1.87 0.84
N LEU A 61 -1.22 -1.04 1.52
CA LEU A 61 -1.73 -0.07 2.48
C LEU A 61 -2.56 1.02 1.80
N LEU A 62 -2.07 1.58 0.69
CA LEU A 62 -2.83 2.54 -0.11
C LEU A 62 -4.17 1.94 -0.56
N ALA A 63 -4.16 0.70 -1.07
CA ALA A 63 -5.35 0.02 -1.55
C ALA A 63 -6.35 -0.30 -0.42
N ALA A 64 -5.87 -0.61 0.78
CA ALA A 64 -6.72 -0.82 1.94
C ALA A 64 -7.43 0.46 2.40
N HIS A 65 -6.81 1.62 2.15
CA HIS A 65 -7.33 2.93 2.51
C HIS A 65 -7.89 3.71 1.33
N ALA A 66 -8.11 3.10 0.16
CA ALA A 66 -8.69 3.81 -0.97
C ALA A 66 -10.21 3.97 -0.81
N ASP A 67 -10.80 5.02 -1.37
CA ASP A 67 -12.24 5.14 -1.53
C ASP A 67 -12.74 4.41 -2.79
N SER A 68 -14.04 4.52 -3.08
CA SER A 68 -14.64 3.94 -4.27
C SER A 68 -14.09 4.48 -5.60
N ASP A 69 -13.43 5.63 -5.59
CA ASP A 69 -12.83 6.25 -6.78
C ASP A 69 -11.32 6.00 -6.88
N GLY A 70 -10.76 5.25 -5.91
CA GLY A 70 -9.37 4.85 -5.84
C GLY A 70 -8.48 5.86 -5.13
N TYR A 71 -9.03 6.89 -4.48
CA TYR A 71 -8.23 7.87 -3.75
C TYR A 71 -7.91 7.40 -2.35
N ALA A 72 -6.66 7.54 -1.92
CA ALA A 72 -6.28 7.31 -0.53
C ALA A 72 -7.11 8.25 0.38
N LEU A 73 -7.83 7.62 1.31
CA LEU A 73 -8.68 8.26 2.29
C LEU A 73 -7.85 9.13 3.24
N ARG A 74 -8.57 9.90 4.03
CA ARG A 74 -8.00 10.69 5.13
C ARG A 74 -8.39 10.08 6.45
N ASP A 75 -7.55 10.31 7.45
CA ASP A 75 -7.91 10.03 8.83
C ASP A 75 -8.91 11.06 9.37
N ASN A 76 -9.36 10.84 10.61
CA ASN A 76 -10.29 11.73 11.31
C ASN A 76 -9.71 13.13 11.59
N SER A 77 -8.39 13.31 11.46
CA SER A 77 -7.70 14.59 11.60
C SER A 77 -7.55 15.34 10.27
N GLY A 78 -8.00 14.72 9.16
CA GLY A 78 -7.90 15.28 7.81
C GLY A 78 -6.54 15.04 7.15
N GLN A 79 -5.62 14.30 7.78
CA GLN A 79 -4.35 13.92 7.18
C GLN A 79 -4.55 12.83 6.14
N SER A 80 -3.79 12.91 5.04
CA SER A 80 -3.81 11.90 4.00
C SER A 80 -3.21 10.59 4.51
N LEU A 81 -3.95 9.48 4.41
CA LEU A 81 -3.41 8.15 4.69
C LEU A 81 -2.40 7.71 3.61
N GLY A 82 -2.31 8.47 2.51
CA GLY A 82 -1.24 8.36 1.52
C GLY A 82 0.04 9.14 1.87
N ASP A 83 0.09 9.85 3.01
CA ASP A 83 1.30 10.56 3.43
C ASP A 83 2.44 9.56 3.70
N PRO A 84 3.65 9.76 3.13
CA PRO A 84 4.80 8.88 3.35
C PRO A 84 5.14 8.65 4.82
N ARG A 85 4.92 9.63 5.71
CA ARG A 85 5.16 9.52 7.15
C ARG A 85 4.11 8.64 7.83
N HIS A 86 2.86 8.74 7.40
CA HIS A 86 1.79 7.88 7.89
C HIS A 86 2.06 6.43 7.47
N ILE A 87 2.35 6.19 6.19
CA ILE A 87 2.69 4.87 5.65
C ILE A 87 3.93 4.30 6.36
N ALA A 88 4.96 5.12 6.61
CA ALA A 88 6.15 4.70 7.34
C ALA A 88 5.83 4.25 8.78
N ALA A 89 4.97 4.99 9.49
CA ALA A 89 4.54 4.64 10.83
C ALA A 89 3.75 3.31 10.85
N GLU A 90 2.85 3.10 9.89
CA GLU A 90 2.03 1.89 9.77
C GLU A 90 2.82 0.65 9.33
N THR A 91 3.85 0.83 8.51
CA THR A 91 4.65 -0.28 7.96
C THR A 91 5.95 -0.55 8.71
N GLY A 92 6.39 0.38 9.58
CA GLY A 92 7.67 0.31 10.28
C GLY A 92 8.90 0.59 9.41
N TYR A 93 8.71 0.96 8.13
CA TYR A 93 9.82 1.30 7.24
C TYR A 93 10.27 2.76 7.40
N GLY A 94 11.52 3.04 7.04
CA GLY A 94 12.02 4.42 6.99
C GLY A 94 11.27 5.28 5.96
N VAL A 95 10.98 6.54 6.31
CA VAL A 95 10.26 7.49 5.45
C VAL A 95 10.90 7.63 4.06
N SER A 96 12.23 7.67 3.98
CA SER A 96 12.97 7.72 2.71
C SER A 96 12.75 6.48 1.84
N THR A 97 12.57 5.31 2.45
CA THR A 97 12.25 4.06 1.76
C THR A 97 10.83 4.10 1.20
N ILE A 98 9.88 4.67 1.95
CA ILE A 98 8.50 4.87 1.49
C ILE A 98 8.45 5.84 0.31
N TYR A 99 9.20 6.96 0.35
CA TYR A 99 9.31 7.85 -0.80
C TYR A 99 9.77 7.12 -2.06
N LYS A 100 10.82 6.28 -1.95
CA LYS A 100 11.29 5.48 -3.09
C LYS A 100 10.23 4.49 -3.59
N ALA A 101 9.49 3.87 -2.69
CA ALA A 101 8.39 2.96 -3.03
C ALA A 101 7.29 3.70 -3.80
N LEU A 102 6.86 4.86 -3.31
CA LEU A 102 5.85 5.70 -3.97
C LEU A 102 6.32 6.18 -5.35
N THR A 103 7.55 6.68 -5.48
CA THR A 103 8.13 7.06 -6.78
C THR A 103 8.17 5.89 -7.76
N THR A 104 8.47 4.68 -7.27
CA THR A 104 8.44 3.47 -8.10
C THR A 104 7.04 3.17 -8.60
N LEU A 105 6.03 3.19 -7.72
CA LEU A 105 4.64 2.95 -8.08
C LEU A 105 4.11 4.00 -9.06
N GLU A 106 4.48 5.27 -8.87
CA GLU A 106 4.13 6.38 -9.76
C GLU A 106 4.74 6.20 -11.14
N THR A 107 6.05 5.92 -11.21
CA THR A 107 6.79 5.69 -12.47
C THR A 107 6.20 4.52 -13.27
N LEU A 108 5.74 3.48 -12.56
CA LEU A 108 5.12 2.31 -13.19
C LEU A 108 3.63 2.53 -13.52
N GLY A 109 3.05 3.66 -13.13
CA GLY A 109 1.68 4.05 -13.42
C GLY A 109 0.62 3.42 -12.51
N TYR A 110 1.01 2.85 -11.37
CA TYR A 110 0.08 2.26 -10.40
C TYR A 110 -0.58 3.31 -9.49
N ILE A 111 0.07 4.45 -9.33
CA ILE A 111 -0.48 5.59 -8.60
C ILE A 111 -0.28 6.87 -9.40
N ALA A 112 -1.15 7.84 -9.16
CA ALA A 112 -1.01 9.21 -9.63
C ALA A 112 -1.19 10.17 -8.45
N PRO A 113 -0.18 10.97 -8.10
CA PRO A 113 -0.39 12.09 -7.19
C PRO A 113 -1.29 13.12 -7.87
N GLU A 114 -2.32 13.55 -7.17
CA GLU A 114 -3.19 14.64 -7.58
C GLU A 114 -2.76 15.90 -6.84
N GLU A 115 -2.40 16.93 -7.61
CA GLU A 115 -2.09 18.23 -7.05
C GLU A 115 -3.34 18.81 -6.37
N PRO A 116 -3.19 19.37 -5.16
CA PRO A 116 -4.32 19.97 -4.47
C PRO A 116 -4.81 21.20 -5.24
N THR A 117 -6.12 21.36 -5.39
CA THR A 117 -6.67 22.59 -5.98
C THR A 117 -6.42 23.80 -5.07
N PRO A 118 -6.45 25.04 -5.56
CA PRO A 118 -6.26 26.23 -4.73
C PRO A 118 -7.21 26.30 -3.53
N GLU A 119 -8.46 25.87 -3.70
CA GLU A 119 -9.47 25.81 -2.64
C GLU A 119 -9.10 24.75 -1.59
N GLN A 120 -8.57 23.62 -2.03
CA GLN A 120 -8.09 22.57 -1.15
C GLN A 120 -6.85 23.05 -0.36
N ILE A 121 -5.92 23.75 -1.01
CA ILE A 121 -4.75 24.36 -0.33
C ILE A 121 -5.22 25.35 0.73
N ALA A 122 -6.22 26.19 0.43
CA ALA A 122 -6.82 27.12 1.38
C ALA A 122 -7.48 26.41 2.58
N CYS A 123 -7.92 25.16 2.40
CA CYS A 123 -8.41 24.27 3.46
C CYS A 123 -7.32 23.38 4.11
N GLY A 124 -6.03 23.61 3.82
CA GLY A 124 -4.92 22.86 4.42
C GLY A 124 -4.70 21.46 3.83
N VAL A 125 -5.22 21.19 2.63
CA VAL A 125 -5.05 19.91 1.94
C VAL A 125 -3.70 19.85 1.23
N ILE A 126 -2.91 18.82 1.55
CA ILE A 126 -1.61 18.55 0.93
C ILE A 126 -1.75 17.34 0.01
N GLY A 127 -2.38 17.53 -1.15
CA GLY A 127 -2.53 16.53 -2.21
C GLY A 127 -3.36 15.28 -1.86
N ARG A 128 -3.58 14.44 -2.88
CA ARG A 128 -4.19 13.11 -2.75
C ARG A 128 -3.44 12.12 -3.64
N ILE A 129 -3.46 10.84 -3.30
CA ILE A 129 -2.90 9.79 -4.17
C ILE A 129 -4.06 8.98 -4.72
N ARG A 130 -4.14 8.87 -6.05
CA ARG A 130 -5.10 8.00 -6.73
C ARG A 130 -4.43 6.71 -7.15
N ILE A 131 -5.04 5.58 -6.82
CA ILE A 131 -4.67 4.26 -7.30
C ILE A 131 -5.32 4.05 -8.66
N GLN A 132 -4.52 3.60 -9.62
CA GLN A 132 -4.98 3.34 -10.97
C GLN A 132 -4.28 2.13 -11.56
N THR A 133 -4.95 1.51 -12.52
CA THR A 133 -4.36 0.45 -13.32
C THR A 133 -3.53 1.11 -14.42
N PRO A 134 -2.25 0.75 -14.60
CA PRO A 134 -1.48 1.29 -15.72
C PRO A 134 -2.19 0.95 -17.02
N ALA A 135 -2.32 1.94 -17.91
CA ALA A 135 -2.82 1.68 -19.26
C ALA A 135 -1.95 0.58 -19.87
N ALA A 136 -2.57 -0.46 -20.44
CA ALA A 136 -1.83 -1.53 -21.10
C ALA A 136 -0.82 -0.87 -22.05
N SER A 137 0.46 -1.04 -21.75
CA SER A 137 1.53 -0.48 -22.57
C SER A 137 1.32 -1.04 -23.98
N THR A 138 0.78 -0.21 -24.86
CA THR A 138 0.77 -0.47 -26.29
C THR A 138 2.24 -0.61 -26.65
N ARG A 139 2.70 -1.86 -26.80
CA ARG A 139 4.05 -2.17 -27.27
C ARG A 139 4.22 -1.41 -28.58
N ALA A 140 5.03 -0.35 -28.55
CA ALA A 140 5.54 0.32 -29.74
C ALA A 140 6.65 -0.54 -30.36
#